data_AF-A0A3M1CDN6-F1
#
_entry.id   AF-A0A3M1CDN6-F1
#
_cell.length_a   1.000
_cell.length_b   1.000
_cell.length_c   1.000
_cell.angle_alpha   90.00
_cell.angle_beta   90.00
_cell.angle_gamma   90.00
#
_symmetry.space_group_name_H-M   'P 1'
#
loop_
_entity.id
_entity.type
_entity.pdbx_description
1 polymer ?
#
loop_
_entity_poly.entity_id
_entity_poly.type
_entity_poly.pdbx_seq_one_letter_code
_entity_poly.pdbx_strand_id
1 'polypeptide(L)'
;MNLRKLGAIAALGLTTAFGASAAVAGECGDITIAEMNWASAELLANVDKIILEAGYGCNVEKVAGATMPTFTSMNEKGQPDIAPELWINAVRTPLEKAVAEGRMVVANEGPITGLGEGWWVTPAFVRDHPELDTVEKVLEHPELFPWAEDPSKGAFMGCPSGWGCQLANANLFRAFNMEEKGWQLVDPGSAAGLDGAIAKAFERDENWFGYYWNPTAVVGKYHLTMLKWETPWAGSDNWDNCIVKPEQECADPKPSSYTESAVNSVVSAAFAEKGGEALDYVKNRVFPGEVMNEMLVYMTDNQATGEDAAYYFLENYEDVWKAWVSEDVAAKVKSAL
;
A
#
# COMPACT_ATOMS: atom_id res chain seq x y z
N MET A 1 -7.62 -79.56 55.81
CA MET A 1 -6.57 -78.65 56.32
C MET A 1 -5.45 -78.62 55.29
N ASN A 2 -5.31 -77.48 54.62
CA ASN A 2 -4.22 -77.00 53.74
C ASN A 2 -3.82 -77.80 52.47
N LEU A 3 -4.39 -77.39 51.33
CA LEU A 3 -3.69 -77.29 50.05
C LEU A 3 -3.43 -75.80 49.76
N ARG A 4 -2.18 -75.42 49.46
CA ARG A 4 -1.89 -74.15 48.77
C ARG A 4 -1.12 -74.46 47.49
N LYS A 5 -1.73 -74.06 46.38
CA LYS A 5 -1.28 -74.23 44.99
C LYS A 5 -0.14 -73.26 44.66
N LEU A 6 0.82 -73.74 43.88
CA LEU A 6 1.73 -72.91 43.08
C LEU A 6 0.93 -72.16 42.01
N GLY A 7 1.27 -70.89 41.79
CA GLY A 7 0.83 -70.10 40.65
C GLY A 7 2.05 -69.40 40.05
N ALA A 8 2.25 -69.60 38.75
CA ALA A 8 3.32 -69.04 37.96
C ALA A 8 2.80 -67.92 37.03
N ILE A 9 3.75 -67.13 36.51
CA ILE A 9 3.72 -66.40 35.22
C ILE A 9 3.14 -64.97 35.20
N ALA A 10 4.03 -64.02 34.89
CA ALA A 10 4.03 -63.09 33.74
C ALA A 10 4.37 -61.63 34.10
N ALA A 11 5.48 -61.17 33.53
CA ALA A 11 5.83 -59.76 33.40
C ALA A 11 5.08 -59.13 32.22
N LEU A 12 4.67 -57.86 32.35
CA LEU A 12 4.49 -56.95 31.21
C LEU A 12 4.83 -55.53 31.68
N GLY A 13 5.89 -54.96 31.11
CA GLY A 13 6.32 -53.59 31.36
C GLY A 13 5.39 -52.59 30.65
N LEU A 14 5.00 -51.54 31.37
CA LEU A 14 4.35 -50.37 30.79
C LEU A 14 5.44 -49.37 30.38
N THR A 15 5.68 -49.25 29.08
CA THR A 15 6.34 -48.10 28.47
C THR A 15 5.34 -46.96 28.34
N THR A 16 5.48 -45.93 29.17
CA THR A 16 4.77 -44.66 29.02
C THR A 16 5.36 -43.90 27.84
N ALA A 17 4.67 -43.94 26.70
CA ALA A 17 4.93 -43.01 25.59
C ALA A 17 4.46 -41.62 26.01
N PHE A 18 5.40 -40.71 26.25
CA PHE A 18 5.15 -39.29 26.27
C PHE A 18 4.70 -38.89 24.86
N GLY A 19 3.41 -38.54 24.72
CA GLY A 19 2.92 -37.89 23.52
C GLY A 19 3.60 -36.53 23.39
N ALA A 20 4.54 -36.44 22.46
CA ALA A 20 4.95 -35.16 21.94
C ALA A 20 3.73 -34.55 21.23
N SER A 21 3.11 -33.56 21.85
CA SER A 21 2.34 -32.58 21.09
C SER A 21 3.33 -31.96 20.11
N ALA A 22 3.24 -32.35 18.85
CA ALA A 22 3.85 -31.59 17.78
C ALA A 22 3.20 -30.20 17.82
N ALA A 23 3.93 -29.24 18.39
CA ALA A 23 3.71 -27.85 18.04
C ALA A 23 3.99 -27.79 16.54
N VAL A 24 2.94 -27.65 15.74
CA VAL A 24 3.05 -27.15 14.37
C VAL A 24 3.51 -25.71 14.52
N ALA A 25 4.83 -25.52 14.70
CA ALA A 25 5.46 -24.27 14.38
C ALA A 25 5.16 -24.02 12.89
N GLY A 26 4.59 -22.86 12.58
CA GLY A 26 4.22 -22.47 11.23
C GLY A 26 5.25 -22.86 10.19
N GLU A 27 4.81 -23.38 9.05
CA GLU A 27 5.71 -23.85 8.00
C GLU A 27 6.63 -22.74 7.46
N CYS A 28 6.32 -21.46 7.76
CA CYS A 28 7.05 -20.23 7.42
C CYS A 28 7.72 -19.49 8.60
N GLY A 29 7.47 -19.89 9.86
CA GLY A 29 8.03 -19.24 11.07
C GLY A 29 7.54 -17.80 11.32
N ASP A 30 8.35 -16.99 12.02
CA ASP A 30 8.06 -15.57 12.28
C ASP A 30 8.29 -14.74 11.01
N ILE A 31 7.32 -13.89 10.67
CA ILE A 31 7.40 -12.96 9.54
C ILE A 31 6.87 -11.58 9.95
N THR A 32 7.42 -10.56 9.32
CA THR A 32 7.00 -9.17 9.50
C THR A 32 6.40 -8.58 8.22
N ILE A 33 5.27 -7.88 8.33
CA ILE A 33 4.58 -7.26 7.18
C ILE A 33 4.51 -5.75 7.39
N ALA A 34 4.89 -4.98 6.37
CA ALA A 34 4.68 -3.54 6.35
C ALA A 34 3.19 -3.22 6.28
N GLU A 35 2.67 -2.52 7.29
CA GLU A 35 1.37 -1.87 7.25
C GLU A 35 1.60 -0.39 6.96
N MET A 36 1.44 0.00 5.70
CA MET A 36 1.64 1.40 5.33
C MET A 36 0.47 2.26 5.81
N ASN A 37 0.72 3.54 6.04
CA ASN A 37 -0.22 4.47 6.64
C ASN A 37 -1.32 5.00 5.69
N TRP A 38 -1.78 4.18 4.74
CA TRP A 38 -2.96 4.44 3.90
C TRP A 38 -3.85 3.19 3.82
N ALA A 39 -5.15 3.41 3.60
CA ALA A 39 -6.16 2.39 3.86
C ALA A 39 -6.04 1.11 3.01
N SER A 40 -5.64 1.20 1.73
CA SER A 40 -5.47 0.00 0.90
C SER A 40 -4.31 -0.87 1.37
N ALA A 41 -3.19 -0.26 1.77
CA ALA A 41 -2.07 -1.00 2.31
C ALA A 41 -2.38 -1.60 3.68
N GLU A 42 -3.20 -0.90 4.49
CA GLU A 42 -3.73 -1.44 5.75
C GLU A 42 -4.58 -2.70 5.48
N LEU A 43 -5.53 -2.63 4.54
CA LEU A 43 -6.34 -3.77 4.14
C LEU A 43 -5.47 -4.94 3.66
N LEU A 44 -4.54 -4.69 2.73
CA LEU A 44 -3.65 -5.71 2.19
C LEU A 44 -2.82 -6.39 3.27
N ALA A 45 -2.21 -5.61 4.17
CA ALA A 45 -1.40 -6.16 5.26
C ALA A 45 -2.21 -7.06 6.20
N ASN A 46 -3.48 -6.72 6.46
CA ASN A 46 -4.36 -7.52 7.31
C ASN A 46 -4.90 -8.77 6.61
N VAL A 47 -5.24 -8.68 5.32
CA VAL A 47 -5.60 -9.86 4.52
C VAL A 47 -4.42 -10.83 4.42
N ASP A 48 -3.22 -10.31 4.11
CA ASP A 48 -1.99 -11.09 4.06
C ASP A 48 -1.73 -11.75 5.43
N LYS A 49 -1.86 -11.01 6.54
CA LYS A 49 -1.72 -11.56 7.89
C LYS A 49 -2.66 -12.74 8.14
N ILE A 50 -3.96 -12.57 7.92
CA ILE A 50 -4.94 -13.63 8.21
C ILE A 50 -4.68 -14.87 7.35
N ILE A 51 -4.42 -14.71 6.06
CA ILE A 51 -4.16 -15.86 5.17
C ILE A 51 -2.85 -16.57 5.55
N LEU A 52 -1.79 -15.82 5.88
CA LEU A 52 -0.49 -16.38 6.26
C LEU A 52 -0.57 -17.10 7.61
N GLU A 53 -1.30 -16.56 8.59
CA GLU A 53 -1.49 -17.20 9.90
C GLU A 53 -2.40 -18.43 9.80
N ALA A 54 -3.60 -18.28 9.25
CA ALA A 54 -4.60 -19.36 9.24
C ALA A 54 -4.30 -20.43 8.17
N GLY A 55 -3.83 -20.02 7.00
CA GLY A 55 -3.61 -20.89 5.85
C GLY A 55 -2.27 -21.63 5.87
N TYR A 56 -1.21 -20.90 6.23
CA TYR A 56 0.19 -21.36 6.15
C TYR A 56 0.84 -21.54 7.54
N GLY A 57 0.15 -21.14 8.61
CA GLY A 57 0.61 -21.28 9.98
C GLY A 57 1.68 -20.28 10.41
N CYS A 58 2.01 -19.26 9.60
CA CYS A 58 3.04 -18.27 9.94
C CYS A 58 2.70 -17.56 11.27
N ASN A 59 3.71 -17.04 11.95
CA ASN A 59 3.50 -16.06 13.02
C ASN A 59 3.78 -14.65 12.46
N VAL A 60 2.76 -13.79 12.41
CA VAL A 60 2.83 -12.56 11.62
C VAL A 60 2.74 -11.32 12.50
N GLU A 61 3.77 -10.48 12.47
CA GLU A 61 3.75 -9.16 13.08
C GLU A 61 3.65 -8.06 12.02
N LYS A 62 2.78 -7.07 12.24
CA LYS A 62 2.69 -5.89 11.37
C LYS A 62 3.64 -4.81 11.90
N VAL A 63 4.32 -4.13 10.98
CA VAL A 63 5.22 -3.01 11.25
C VAL A 63 4.67 -1.79 10.55
N ALA A 64 4.36 -0.75 11.32
CA ALA A 64 3.89 0.52 10.76
C ALA A 64 4.95 1.12 9.82
N GLY A 65 4.51 1.62 8.67
CA GLY A 65 5.41 2.10 7.64
C GLY A 65 4.83 3.17 6.73
N ALA A 66 5.68 3.59 5.80
CA ALA A 66 5.37 4.42 4.64
C ALA A 66 6.39 4.08 3.54
N THR A 67 6.16 4.50 2.29
CA THR A 67 6.99 4.10 1.13
C THR A 67 8.49 4.21 1.38
N MET A 68 8.97 5.40 1.77
CA MET A 68 10.40 5.66 1.93
C MET A 68 11.01 4.91 3.13
N PRO A 69 10.49 5.03 4.37
CA PRO A 69 11.10 4.32 5.52
C PRO A 69 11.01 2.80 5.40
N THR A 70 9.92 2.25 4.87
CA THR A 70 9.79 0.80 4.64
C THR A 70 10.82 0.34 3.62
N PHE A 71 10.90 0.99 2.46
CA PHE A 71 11.88 0.64 1.44
C PHE A 71 13.32 0.70 1.98
N THR A 72 13.70 1.79 2.65
CA THR A 72 15.02 1.93 3.26
C THR A 72 15.32 0.81 4.25
N SER A 73 14.37 0.50 5.14
CA SER A 73 14.55 -0.58 6.13
C SER A 73 14.70 -1.94 5.48
N MET A 74 13.88 -2.27 4.47
CA MET A 74 14.00 -3.54 3.75
C MET A 74 15.35 -3.63 3.01
N ASN A 75 15.74 -2.54 2.37
CA ASN A 75 16.97 -2.42 1.59
C ASN A 75 18.24 -2.58 2.47
N GLU A 76 18.24 -1.98 3.67
CA GLU A 76 19.41 -1.94 4.55
C GLU A 76 19.46 -3.10 5.55
N LYS A 77 18.29 -3.57 6.00
CA LYS A 77 18.16 -4.51 7.14
C LYS A 77 17.42 -5.79 6.78
N GLY A 78 16.84 -5.89 5.59
CA GLY A 78 16.02 -7.03 5.19
C GLY A 78 14.69 -7.14 5.96
N GLN A 79 14.21 -6.03 6.54
CA GLN A 79 12.97 -6.00 7.33
C GLN A 79 12.12 -4.75 6.99
N PRO A 80 10.78 -4.86 6.92
CA PRO A 80 9.97 -6.06 7.14
C PRO A 80 10.17 -7.12 6.05
N ASP A 81 9.68 -8.34 6.30
CA ASP A 81 9.78 -9.47 5.37
C ASP A 81 8.92 -9.28 4.12
N ILE A 82 7.78 -8.58 4.24
CA ILE A 82 6.85 -8.33 3.14
C ILE A 82 6.44 -6.85 3.17
N ALA A 83 6.51 -6.18 2.03
CA ALA A 83 5.77 -4.96 1.75
C ALA A 83 4.67 -5.30 0.74
N PRO A 84 3.40 -5.47 1.19
CA PRO A 84 2.31 -5.91 0.32
C PRO A 84 2.04 -4.93 -0.83
N GLU A 85 2.09 -3.64 -0.50
CA GLU A 85 1.79 -2.54 -1.41
C GLU A 85 2.94 -1.51 -1.39
N LEU A 86 3.94 -1.71 -2.25
CA LEU A 86 5.02 -0.75 -2.43
C LEU A 86 4.81 0.03 -3.73
N TRP A 87 4.44 1.30 -3.61
CA TRP A 87 4.45 2.25 -4.73
C TRP A 87 5.89 2.53 -5.15
N ILE A 88 6.33 1.90 -6.25
CA ILE A 88 7.74 1.89 -6.64
C ILE A 88 8.17 3.14 -7.39
N ASN A 89 7.24 4.04 -7.73
CA ASN A 89 7.50 5.22 -8.56
C ASN A 89 8.58 6.15 -8.01
N ALA A 90 8.85 6.13 -6.70
CA ALA A 90 9.93 6.90 -6.07
C ALA A 90 11.19 6.08 -5.75
N VAL A 91 11.13 4.76 -5.85
CA VAL A 91 12.20 3.85 -5.41
C VAL A 91 12.59 2.83 -6.49
N ARG A 92 12.19 3.03 -7.74
CA ARG A 92 12.44 2.10 -8.85
C ARG A 92 13.91 1.74 -9.00
N THR A 93 14.78 2.73 -9.23
CA THR A 93 16.22 2.49 -9.40
C THR A 93 16.88 1.82 -8.19
N PRO A 94 16.70 2.30 -6.93
CA PRO A 94 17.30 1.59 -5.80
C PRO A 94 16.68 0.21 -5.56
N LEU A 95 15.39 -0.01 -5.89
CA LEU A 95 14.76 -1.34 -5.82
C LEU A 95 15.37 -2.30 -6.83
N GLU A 96 15.49 -1.91 -8.10
CA GLU A 96 16.13 -2.71 -9.15
C GLU A 96 17.57 -3.10 -8.75
N LYS A 97 18.33 -2.15 -8.20
CA LYS A 97 19.66 -2.42 -7.65
C LYS A 97 19.63 -3.43 -6.52
N ALA A 98 18.70 -3.30 -5.57
CA ALA A 98 18.59 -4.22 -4.45
C ALA A 98 18.16 -5.63 -4.87
N VAL A 99 17.31 -5.76 -5.89
CA VAL A 99 16.95 -7.06 -6.48
C VAL A 99 18.15 -7.67 -7.21
N ALA A 100 18.88 -6.88 -8.01
CA ALA A 100 20.08 -7.35 -8.70
C ALA A 100 21.19 -7.82 -7.74
N GLU A 101 21.28 -7.22 -6.56
CA GLU A 101 22.20 -7.60 -5.49
C GLU A 101 21.66 -8.73 -4.58
N GLY A 102 20.44 -9.23 -4.84
CA GLY A 102 19.83 -10.31 -4.07
C GLY A 102 19.39 -9.92 -2.65
N ARG A 103 19.23 -8.63 -2.36
CA ARG A 103 18.80 -8.13 -1.03
C ARG A 103 17.29 -8.20 -0.84
N MET A 104 16.54 -8.11 -1.93
CA MET A 104 15.07 -8.17 -1.97
C MET A 104 14.60 -8.88 -3.23
N VAL A 105 13.33 -9.29 -3.26
CA VAL A 105 12.68 -9.88 -4.43
C VAL A 105 11.36 -9.17 -4.69
N VAL A 106 11.10 -8.79 -5.94
CA VAL A 106 9.75 -8.41 -6.37
C VAL A 106 8.96 -9.71 -6.50
N ALA A 107 8.07 -9.98 -5.54
CA ALA A 107 7.23 -11.17 -5.55
C ALA A 107 6.04 -11.01 -6.50
N ASN A 108 5.51 -9.79 -6.63
CA ASN A 108 4.37 -9.50 -7.50
C ASN A 108 4.52 -8.08 -8.09
N GLU A 109 4.44 -7.96 -9.42
CA GLU A 109 4.58 -6.68 -10.16
C GLU A 109 3.26 -5.91 -10.31
N GLY A 110 2.13 -6.50 -9.90
CA GLY A 110 0.81 -5.89 -10.02
C GLY A 110 -0.20 -6.50 -9.03
N PRO A 111 0.01 -6.34 -7.71
CA PRO A 111 -0.90 -6.88 -6.69
C PRO A 111 -2.24 -6.13 -6.64
N ILE A 112 -2.37 -4.99 -7.32
CA ILE A 112 -3.58 -4.18 -7.40
C ILE A 112 -3.78 -3.73 -8.84
N THR A 113 -5.01 -3.80 -9.35
CA THR A 113 -5.37 -3.26 -10.67
C THR A 113 -6.07 -1.91 -10.58
N GLY A 114 -6.12 -1.16 -11.69
CA GLY A 114 -6.79 0.15 -11.73
C GLY A 114 -6.02 1.27 -11.06
N LEU A 115 -4.69 1.16 -10.98
CA LEU A 115 -3.83 2.19 -10.38
C LEU A 115 -3.91 3.51 -11.14
N GLY A 116 -3.79 4.62 -10.40
CA GLY A 116 -3.60 5.94 -10.97
C GLY A 116 -3.06 6.91 -9.92
N GLU A 117 -2.15 7.78 -10.32
CA GLU A 117 -1.51 8.76 -9.45
C GLU A 117 -1.28 10.05 -10.25
N GLY A 118 -1.55 11.21 -9.64
CA GLY A 118 -1.43 12.48 -10.34
C GLY A 118 -2.08 13.63 -9.61
N TRP A 119 -2.43 14.67 -10.36
CA TRP A 119 -3.07 15.87 -9.82
C TRP A 119 -4.56 15.88 -10.13
N TRP A 120 -5.35 16.20 -9.13
CA TRP A 120 -6.80 16.05 -9.15
C TRP A 120 -7.48 17.35 -8.74
N VAL A 121 -8.73 17.49 -9.17
CA VAL A 121 -9.60 18.60 -8.84
C VAL A 121 -10.98 18.11 -8.38
N THR A 122 -11.68 18.96 -7.63
CA THR A 122 -13.06 18.70 -7.19
C THR A 122 -14.05 18.79 -8.35
N PRO A 123 -15.23 18.14 -8.25
CA PRO A 123 -16.29 18.28 -9.24
C PRO A 123 -16.85 19.71 -9.33
N ALA A 124 -16.78 20.50 -8.24
CA ALA A 124 -17.13 21.91 -8.26
C ALA A 124 -16.27 22.69 -9.26
N PHE A 125 -14.95 22.50 -9.21
CA PHE A 125 -14.01 23.10 -10.16
C PHE A 125 -14.31 22.69 -11.60
N VAL A 126 -14.51 21.40 -11.86
CA VAL A 126 -14.79 20.90 -13.23
C VAL A 126 -16.09 21.47 -13.78
N ARG A 127 -17.11 21.62 -12.94
CA ARG A 127 -18.41 22.19 -13.32
C ARG A 127 -18.29 23.67 -13.67
N ASP A 128 -17.54 24.43 -12.87
CA ASP A 128 -17.48 25.89 -12.97
C ASP A 128 -16.38 26.37 -13.94
N HIS A 129 -15.37 25.54 -14.20
CA HIS A 129 -14.22 25.81 -15.06
C HIS A 129 -13.89 24.65 -16.03
N PRO A 130 -14.84 24.17 -16.84
CA PRO A 130 -14.64 23.01 -17.72
C PRO A 130 -13.56 23.22 -18.80
N GLU A 131 -13.18 24.47 -19.09
CA GLU A 131 -12.11 24.83 -20.01
C GLU A 131 -10.70 24.59 -19.47
N LEU A 132 -10.55 24.49 -18.14
CA LEU A 132 -9.29 24.27 -17.42
C LEU A 132 -9.07 22.76 -17.16
N ASP A 133 -9.06 21.98 -18.24
CA ASP A 133 -9.06 20.51 -18.22
C ASP A 133 -7.65 19.87 -18.23
N THR A 134 -6.61 20.68 -18.11
CA THR A 134 -5.21 20.25 -18.07
C THR A 134 -4.47 20.91 -16.92
N VAL A 135 -3.44 20.24 -16.40
CA VAL A 135 -2.60 20.75 -15.32
C VAL A 135 -2.08 22.14 -15.65
N GLU A 136 -1.51 22.33 -16.83
CA GLU A 136 -0.85 23.57 -17.22
C GLU A 136 -1.83 24.74 -17.27
N LYS A 137 -3.06 24.52 -17.74
CA LYS A 137 -4.10 25.55 -17.69
C LYS A 137 -4.47 25.90 -16.25
N VAL A 138 -4.63 24.91 -15.38
CA VAL A 138 -4.94 25.15 -13.96
C VAL A 138 -3.82 25.96 -13.29
N LEU A 139 -2.56 25.68 -13.60
CA LEU A 139 -1.40 26.38 -13.02
C LEU A 139 -1.35 27.88 -13.32
N GLU A 140 -2.04 28.36 -14.36
CA GLU A 140 -2.15 29.80 -14.66
C GLU A 140 -3.20 30.53 -13.79
N HIS A 141 -3.94 29.79 -12.96
CA HIS A 141 -5.09 30.28 -12.19
C HIS A 141 -5.01 29.98 -10.67
N PRO A 142 -3.93 30.39 -9.96
CA PRO A 142 -3.83 30.22 -8.52
C PRO A 142 -4.97 30.89 -7.73
N GLU A 143 -5.56 31.96 -8.26
CA GLU A 143 -6.65 32.71 -7.64
C GLU A 143 -7.93 31.89 -7.44
N LEU A 144 -8.08 30.79 -8.17
CA LEU A 144 -9.22 29.88 -8.05
C LEU A 144 -9.13 28.95 -6.84
N PHE A 145 -7.97 28.90 -6.17
CA PHE A 145 -7.69 27.96 -5.08
C PHE A 145 -7.11 28.71 -3.86
N PRO A 146 -7.79 29.71 -3.29
CA PRO A 146 -7.20 30.58 -2.26
C PRO A 146 -6.68 29.78 -1.06
N TRP A 147 -5.41 29.99 -0.71
CA TRP A 147 -4.81 29.33 0.44
C TRP A 147 -5.34 29.94 1.76
N ALA A 148 -5.64 29.07 2.72
CA ALA A 148 -6.32 29.47 3.96
C ALA A 148 -5.49 30.43 4.85
N GLU A 149 -4.15 30.33 4.81
CA GLU A 149 -3.28 31.18 5.61
C GLU A 149 -2.90 32.49 4.91
N ASP A 150 -2.85 32.49 3.58
CA ASP A 150 -2.63 33.68 2.75
C ASP A 150 -3.47 33.57 1.45
N PRO A 151 -4.67 34.18 1.42
CA PRO A 151 -5.56 34.12 0.26
C PRO A 151 -5.04 34.80 -1.00
N SER A 152 -3.89 35.51 -0.94
CA SER A 152 -3.24 36.05 -2.13
C SER A 152 -2.53 34.98 -2.97
N LYS A 153 -2.38 33.77 -2.42
CA LYS A 153 -1.76 32.61 -3.09
C LYS A 153 -2.77 31.51 -3.35
N GLY A 154 -2.52 30.72 -4.38
CA GLY A 154 -3.21 29.45 -4.65
C GLY A 154 -2.64 28.31 -3.83
N ALA A 155 -3.47 27.44 -3.27
CA ALA A 155 -3.04 26.23 -2.57
C ALA A 155 -2.95 25.06 -3.55
N PHE A 156 -1.75 24.47 -3.64
CA PHE A 156 -1.57 23.14 -4.22
C PHE A 156 -1.33 22.16 -3.06
N MET A 157 -2.27 21.23 -2.86
CA MET A 157 -2.15 20.22 -1.82
C MET A 157 -1.15 19.14 -2.24
N GLY A 158 -0.08 19.00 -1.46
CA GLY A 158 0.99 18.04 -1.71
C GLY A 158 0.63 16.63 -1.24
N CYS A 159 1.68 15.85 -0.94
CA CYS A 159 1.59 14.47 -0.54
C CYS A 159 2.16 14.27 0.88
N PRO A 160 1.62 13.34 1.70
CA PRO A 160 2.07 13.14 3.07
C PRO A 160 3.56 12.86 3.22
N SER A 161 4.11 13.28 4.35
CA SER A 161 5.51 13.07 4.67
C SER A 161 5.91 11.58 4.70
N GLY A 162 7.05 11.25 4.08
CA GLY A 162 7.59 9.89 4.02
C GLY A 162 7.05 9.03 2.86
N TRP A 163 6.14 9.58 2.05
CA TRP A 163 5.65 8.94 0.83
C TRP A 163 6.52 9.31 -0.37
N GLY A 164 6.53 8.46 -1.39
CA GLY A 164 7.28 8.72 -2.62
C GLY A 164 6.81 9.98 -3.37
N CYS A 165 5.50 10.21 -3.39
CA CYS A 165 4.90 11.37 -4.04
C CYS A 165 5.26 12.70 -3.38
N GLN A 166 5.74 12.72 -2.13
CA GLN A 166 6.14 13.96 -1.47
C GLN A 166 7.30 14.59 -2.23
N LEU A 167 8.31 13.78 -2.56
CA LEU A 167 9.48 14.18 -3.33
C LEU A 167 9.07 14.59 -4.75
N ALA A 168 8.24 13.77 -5.39
CA ALA A 168 7.76 14.04 -6.75
C ALA A 168 7.05 15.39 -6.85
N ASN A 169 6.08 15.65 -5.96
CA ASN A 169 5.30 16.88 -5.97
C ASN A 169 6.14 18.10 -5.60
N ALA A 170 7.09 17.99 -4.66
CA ALA A 170 7.99 19.09 -4.34
C ALA A 170 8.87 19.50 -5.54
N ASN A 171 9.43 18.52 -6.27
CA ASN A 171 10.24 18.83 -7.45
C ASN A 171 9.40 19.24 -8.66
N LEU A 172 8.20 18.69 -8.87
CA LEU A 172 7.29 19.19 -9.91
C LEU A 172 6.85 20.63 -9.62
N PHE A 173 6.56 20.96 -8.36
CA PHE A 173 6.23 22.32 -7.95
C PHE A 173 7.35 23.32 -8.31
N ARG A 174 8.61 22.94 -8.08
CA ARG A 174 9.80 23.70 -8.50
C ARG A 174 9.93 23.74 -10.02
N ALA A 175 9.81 22.60 -10.70
CA ALA A 175 9.97 22.48 -12.15
C ALA A 175 9.02 23.38 -12.94
N PHE A 176 7.77 23.51 -12.45
CA PHE A 176 6.75 24.36 -13.06
C PHE A 176 6.79 25.82 -12.56
N ASN A 177 7.79 26.20 -11.76
CA ASN A 177 7.94 27.52 -11.13
C ASN A 177 6.66 27.99 -10.41
N MET A 178 5.99 27.07 -9.72
CA MET A 178 4.66 27.32 -9.14
C MET A 178 4.68 28.43 -8.09
N GLU A 179 5.75 28.56 -7.29
CA GLU A 179 5.88 29.65 -6.31
C GLU A 179 5.86 31.04 -6.98
N GLU A 180 6.60 31.21 -8.07
CA GLU A 180 6.64 32.47 -8.83
C GLU A 180 5.29 32.79 -9.49
N LYS A 181 4.55 31.74 -9.85
CA LYS A 181 3.17 31.85 -10.35
C LYS A 181 2.15 32.16 -9.25
N GLY A 182 2.54 32.24 -7.98
CA GLY A 182 1.64 32.57 -6.87
C GLY A 182 1.02 31.36 -6.18
N TRP A 183 1.58 30.17 -6.34
CA TRP A 183 1.14 28.98 -5.61
C TRP A 183 1.90 28.78 -4.30
N GLN A 184 1.27 28.06 -3.39
CA GLN A 184 1.84 27.54 -2.15
C GLN A 184 1.72 26.01 -2.18
N LEU A 185 2.85 25.32 -2.00
CA LEU A 185 2.85 23.88 -1.73
C LEU A 185 2.41 23.68 -0.28
N VAL A 186 1.31 22.94 -0.08
CA VAL A 186 0.73 22.67 1.24
C VAL A 186 1.01 21.22 1.63
N ASP A 187 1.60 21.01 2.81
CA ASP A 187 1.78 19.66 3.36
C ASP A 187 0.50 19.22 4.09
N PRO A 188 -0.17 18.13 3.66
CA PRO A 188 -1.33 17.60 4.37
C PRO A 188 -0.99 16.98 5.73
N GLY A 189 0.30 16.73 6.01
CA GLY A 189 0.83 16.11 7.22
C GLY A 189 0.60 14.60 7.32
N SER A 190 -0.54 14.11 6.85
CA SER A 190 -0.93 12.69 6.88
C SER A 190 -1.93 12.36 5.78
N ALA A 191 -2.15 11.07 5.51
CA ALA A 191 -3.22 10.61 4.61
C ALA A 191 -4.60 11.15 5.05
N ALA A 192 -4.92 11.06 6.35
CA ALA A 192 -6.16 11.59 6.89
C ALA A 192 -6.30 13.12 6.72
N GLY A 193 -5.19 13.86 6.81
CA GLY A 193 -5.17 15.29 6.54
C GLY A 193 -5.46 15.63 5.07
N LEU A 194 -4.92 14.83 4.15
CA LEU A 194 -5.18 14.94 2.71
C LEU A 194 -6.65 14.63 2.38
N ASP A 195 -7.16 13.50 2.89
CA ASP A 195 -8.56 13.10 2.72
C ASP A 195 -9.52 14.14 3.32
N GLY A 196 -9.19 14.68 4.50
CA GLY A 196 -9.97 15.72 5.16
C GLY A 196 -10.00 17.04 4.39
N ALA A 197 -8.91 17.41 3.71
CA ALA A 197 -8.87 18.60 2.87
C ALA A 197 -9.80 18.46 1.65
N ILE A 198 -9.83 17.28 1.03
CA ILE A 198 -10.71 16.97 -0.09
C ILE A 198 -12.18 16.96 0.36
N ALA A 199 -12.48 16.23 1.45
CA ALA A 199 -13.82 16.13 1.99
C ALA A 199 -14.40 17.51 2.32
N LYS A 200 -13.62 18.36 3.00
CA LYS A 200 -14.01 19.72 3.36
C LYS A 200 -14.32 20.58 2.13
N ALA A 201 -13.49 20.50 1.09
CA ALA A 201 -13.72 21.27 -0.14
C ALA A 201 -15.00 20.79 -0.84
N PHE A 202 -15.18 19.47 -0.95
CA PHE A 202 -16.38 18.90 -1.55
C PHE A 202 -17.67 19.28 -0.79
N GLU A 203 -17.67 19.15 0.54
CA GLU A 203 -18.84 19.48 1.38
C GLU A 203 -19.25 20.96 1.30
N ARG A 204 -18.30 21.82 0.94
CA ARG A 204 -18.51 23.27 0.79
C ARG A 204 -18.73 23.72 -0.64
N ASP A 205 -18.72 22.79 -1.60
CA ASP A 205 -18.74 23.08 -3.03
C ASP A 205 -17.62 24.06 -3.44
N GLU A 206 -16.43 23.88 -2.84
CA GLU A 206 -15.23 24.69 -3.05
C GLU A 206 -14.26 24.00 -4.03
N ASN A 207 -13.45 24.82 -4.71
CA ASN A 207 -12.34 24.36 -5.52
C ASN A 207 -11.24 23.76 -4.63
N TRP A 208 -10.65 22.65 -5.10
CA TRP A 208 -9.45 22.04 -4.51
C TRP A 208 -8.58 21.50 -5.62
N PHE A 209 -7.26 21.61 -5.45
CA PHE A 209 -6.27 21.15 -6.40
C PHE A 209 -5.08 20.57 -5.65
N GLY A 210 -4.66 19.37 -6.03
CA GLY A 210 -3.57 18.69 -5.35
C GLY A 210 -3.29 17.30 -5.85
N TYR A 211 -2.30 16.67 -5.23
CA TYR A 211 -1.97 15.27 -5.43
C TYR A 211 -3.04 14.34 -4.86
N TYR A 212 -3.36 13.28 -5.60
CA TYR A 212 -4.10 12.12 -5.09
C TYR A 212 -3.84 10.86 -5.91
N TRP A 213 -4.39 9.72 -5.46
CA TRP A 213 -4.24 8.41 -6.11
C TRP A 213 -5.52 7.57 -6.13
N ASN A 214 -5.48 6.50 -6.90
CA ASN A 214 -6.53 5.50 -7.06
C ASN A 214 -5.90 4.09 -7.05
N PRO A 215 -6.55 3.05 -6.48
CA PRO A 215 -7.89 3.04 -5.85
C PRO A 215 -7.95 3.72 -4.47
N THR A 216 -9.02 4.48 -4.23
CA THR A 216 -9.34 5.11 -2.93
C THR A 216 -10.85 5.31 -2.78
N ALA A 217 -11.36 5.26 -1.54
CA ALA A 217 -12.76 5.60 -1.26
C ALA A 217 -13.08 7.06 -1.64
N VAL A 218 -12.12 7.95 -1.46
CA VAL A 218 -12.25 9.40 -1.66
C VAL A 218 -12.46 9.75 -3.14
N VAL A 219 -11.75 9.10 -4.08
CA VAL A 219 -12.00 9.30 -5.52
C VAL A 219 -13.45 8.94 -5.86
N GLY A 220 -13.93 7.79 -5.38
CA GLY A 220 -15.30 7.33 -5.64
C GLY A 220 -16.36 8.21 -4.96
N LYS A 221 -16.16 8.56 -3.68
CA LYS A 221 -17.12 9.28 -2.83
C LYS A 221 -17.25 10.76 -3.21
N TYR A 222 -16.15 11.41 -3.57
CA TYR A 222 -16.12 12.84 -3.89
C TYR A 222 -15.98 13.14 -5.38
N HIS A 223 -16.02 12.10 -6.23
CA HIS A 223 -15.97 12.22 -7.69
C HIS A 223 -14.83 13.10 -8.19
N LEU A 224 -13.64 12.92 -7.60
CA LEU A 224 -12.45 13.65 -8.02
C LEU A 224 -12.15 13.38 -9.50
N THR A 225 -11.67 14.41 -10.19
CA THR A 225 -11.26 14.30 -11.59
C THR A 225 -9.75 14.50 -11.70
N MET A 226 -9.04 13.51 -12.25
CA MET A 226 -7.62 13.62 -12.53
C MET A 226 -7.43 14.51 -13.77
N LEU A 227 -6.56 15.52 -13.65
CA LEU A 227 -6.22 16.40 -14.77
C LEU A 227 -5.26 15.69 -15.73
N LYS A 228 -5.39 16.03 -17.02
CA LYS A 228 -4.44 15.61 -18.04
C LYS A 228 -3.22 16.52 -18.03
N TRP A 229 -2.11 16.02 -18.54
CA TRP A 229 -0.89 16.78 -18.75
C TRP A 229 -0.76 17.20 -20.22
N GLU A 230 -0.49 18.47 -20.49
CA GLU A 230 -0.01 18.95 -21.79
C GLU A 230 1.50 18.76 -21.91
N THR A 231 2.22 18.90 -20.78
CA THR A 231 3.65 18.65 -20.70
C THR A 231 3.91 17.16 -20.95
N PRO A 232 4.78 16.82 -21.91
CA PRO A 232 5.12 15.43 -22.17
C PRO A 232 5.95 14.84 -21.02
N TRP A 233 6.03 13.51 -20.99
CA TRP A 233 6.96 12.80 -20.12
C TRP A 233 8.41 13.22 -20.39
N ALA A 234 9.14 13.66 -19.36
CA ALA A 234 10.51 14.14 -19.48
C ALA A 234 11.59 13.03 -19.46
N GLY A 235 11.18 11.76 -19.45
CA GLY A 235 12.07 10.60 -19.46
C GLY A 235 12.41 10.08 -18.06
N SER A 236 12.74 8.78 -18.00
CA SER A 236 13.01 8.09 -16.73
C SER A 236 14.19 8.66 -15.96
N ASP A 237 15.22 9.19 -16.64
CA ASP A 237 16.36 9.82 -15.96
C ASP A 237 15.93 11.06 -15.16
N ASN A 238 15.10 11.93 -15.73
CA ASN A 238 14.57 13.08 -15.00
C ASN A 238 13.75 12.63 -13.80
N TRP A 239 12.94 11.58 -13.95
CA TRP A 239 12.10 11.10 -12.87
C TRP A 239 12.90 10.44 -11.76
N ASP A 240 13.57 9.34 -12.09
CA ASP A 240 14.19 8.41 -11.17
C ASP A 240 15.45 8.99 -10.49
N ASN A 241 16.13 9.94 -11.15
CA ASN A 241 17.34 10.58 -10.64
C ASN A 241 17.15 12.06 -10.24
N CYS A 242 15.98 12.66 -10.45
CA CYS A 242 15.71 14.05 -10.03
C CYS A 242 14.34 14.21 -9.35
N ILE A 243 13.22 14.01 -10.05
CA ILE A 243 11.87 14.32 -9.55
C ILE A 243 11.57 13.61 -8.23
N VAL A 244 11.99 12.34 -8.08
CA VAL A 244 11.76 11.57 -6.85
C VAL A 244 12.93 11.61 -5.86
N LYS A 245 13.81 12.61 -5.96
CA LYS A 245 14.93 12.81 -5.01
C LYS A 245 14.66 13.98 -4.08
N PRO A 246 15.32 14.00 -2.90
CA PRO A 246 15.37 15.21 -2.09
C PRO A 246 15.84 16.43 -2.91
N GLU A 247 15.36 17.62 -2.57
CA GLU A 247 15.67 18.85 -3.31
C GLU A 247 17.19 19.07 -3.47
N GLN A 248 17.97 18.80 -2.42
CA GLN A 248 19.43 18.93 -2.45
C GLN A 248 20.13 17.98 -3.43
N GLU A 249 19.46 16.93 -3.88
CA GLU A 249 19.95 15.94 -4.86
C GLU A 249 19.40 16.19 -6.28
N CYS A 250 18.47 17.14 -6.43
CA CYS A 250 17.86 17.52 -7.71
C CYS A 250 17.95 19.04 -7.93
N ALA A 251 19.09 19.48 -8.47
CA ALA A 251 19.36 20.91 -8.65
C ALA A 251 18.42 21.59 -9.67
N ASP A 252 18.10 20.91 -10.76
CA ASP A 252 17.36 21.45 -11.91
C ASP A 252 16.27 20.46 -12.39
N PRO A 253 15.15 20.33 -11.65
CA PRO A 253 14.05 19.47 -12.05
C PRO A 253 13.37 20.00 -13.31
N LYS A 254 13.11 19.13 -14.29
CA LYS A 254 12.43 19.53 -15.53
C LYS A 254 10.92 19.28 -15.44
N PRO A 255 10.08 20.17 -16.02
CA PRO A 255 8.65 19.92 -16.19
C PRO A 255 8.41 18.56 -16.84
N SER A 256 7.46 17.81 -16.31
CA SER A 256 7.13 16.47 -16.79
C SER A 256 5.68 16.15 -16.50
N SER A 257 5.04 15.34 -17.34
CA SER A 257 3.86 14.59 -16.92
C SER A 257 4.18 13.67 -15.75
N TYR A 258 3.15 13.22 -15.03
CA TYR A 258 3.31 12.16 -14.04
C TYR A 258 3.76 10.84 -14.70
N THR A 259 4.51 10.03 -13.96
CA THR A 259 4.92 8.69 -14.39
C THR A 259 3.74 7.71 -14.36
N GLU A 260 3.81 6.61 -15.10
CA GLU A 260 2.83 5.54 -15.00
C GLU A 260 2.89 4.90 -13.60
N SER A 261 1.74 4.81 -12.93
CA SER A 261 1.63 4.25 -11.58
C SER A 261 2.04 2.78 -11.55
N ALA A 262 2.90 2.42 -10.61
CA ALA A 262 3.38 1.06 -10.44
C ALA A 262 3.47 0.71 -8.96
N VAL A 263 2.82 -0.40 -8.60
CA VAL A 263 2.81 -0.96 -7.25
C VAL A 263 3.31 -2.39 -7.33
N ASN A 264 4.25 -2.75 -6.46
CA ASN A 264 4.76 -4.10 -6.34
C ASN A 264 4.51 -4.65 -4.94
N SER A 265 4.34 -5.96 -4.81
CA SER A 265 4.64 -6.64 -3.56
C SER A 265 6.11 -7.03 -3.56
N VAL A 266 6.86 -6.52 -2.58
CA VAL A 266 8.29 -6.78 -2.41
C VAL A 266 8.49 -7.59 -1.14
N VAL A 267 9.40 -8.56 -1.20
CA VAL A 267 9.76 -9.40 -0.06
C VAL A 267 11.26 -9.34 0.22
N SER A 268 11.64 -9.60 1.47
CA SER A 268 13.04 -9.77 1.86
C SER A 268 13.61 -11.03 1.21
N ALA A 269 14.94 -11.06 1.02
CA ALA A 269 15.61 -12.28 0.56
C ALA A 269 15.35 -13.47 1.51
N ALA A 270 15.32 -13.21 2.82
CA ALA A 270 15.06 -14.24 3.82
C ALA A 270 13.67 -14.88 3.67
N PHE A 271 12.62 -14.06 3.45
CA PHE A 271 11.28 -14.59 3.17
C PHE A 271 11.20 -15.30 1.82
N ALA A 272 11.90 -14.81 0.81
CA ALA A 272 11.97 -15.50 -0.48
C ALA A 272 12.58 -16.92 -0.37
N GLU A 273 13.55 -17.11 0.52
CA GLU A 273 14.18 -18.42 0.76
C GLU A 273 13.32 -19.34 1.64
N LYS A 274 12.74 -18.84 2.74
CA LYS A 274 12.02 -19.66 3.73
C LYS A 274 10.50 -19.77 3.48
N GLY A 275 9.93 -18.89 2.66
CA GLY A 275 8.49 -18.67 2.56
C GLY A 275 7.72 -19.84 1.93
N GLY A 276 8.38 -20.72 1.17
CA GLY A 276 7.73 -21.91 0.59
C GLY A 276 6.45 -21.57 -0.17
N GLU A 277 5.37 -22.31 0.08
CA GLU A 277 4.06 -22.08 -0.54
C GLU A 277 3.44 -20.72 -0.14
N ALA A 278 3.81 -20.15 1.00
CA ALA A 278 3.34 -18.85 1.43
C ALA A 278 3.88 -17.72 0.53
N LEU A 279 5.09 -17.88 -0.02
CA LEU A 279 5.62 -16.97 -1.04
C LEU A 279 4.82 -17.06 -2.34
N ASP A 280 4.40 -18.26 -2.74
CA ASP A 280 3.61 -18.46 -3.96
C ASP A 280 2.23 -17.79 -3.85
N TYR A 281 1.62 -17.79 -2.67
CA TYR A 281 0.43 -16.97 -2.40
C TYR A 281 0.69 -15.48 -2.67
N VAL A 282 1.78 -14.90 -2.15
CA VAL A 282 2.11 -13.49 -2.37
C VAL A 282 2.31 -13.18 -3.86
N LYS A 283 2.95 -14.09 -4.61
CA LYS A 283 3.12 -13.96 -6.06
C LYS A 283 1.81 -13.96 -6.83
N ASN A 284 0.83 -14.75 -6.37
CA ASN A 284 -0.41 -14.99 -7.10
C ASN A 284 -1.56 -14.02 -6.75
N ARG A 285 -1.56 -13.45 -5.54
CA ARG A 285 -2.68 -12.61 -5.10
C ARG A 285 -2.75 -11.29 -5.88
N VAL A 286 -3.94 -10.98 -6.38
CA VAL A 286 -4.23 -9.71 -7.07
C VAL A 286 -5.56 -9.21 -6.58
N PHE A 287 -5.59 -7.99 -6.06
CA PHE A 287 -6.79 -7.28 -5.66
C PHE A 287 -7.33 -6.49 -6.85
N PRO A 288 -8.52 -6.85 -7.39
CA PRO A 288 -9.14 -6.07 -8.45
C PRO A 288 -9.44 -4.65 -7.97
N GLY A 289 -9.19 -3.63 -8.80
CA GLY A 289 -9.39 -2.23 -8.43
C GLY A 289 -10.84 -1.89 -8.03
N GLU A 290 -11.83 -2.53 -8.66
CA GLU A 290 -13.24 -2.37 -8.30
C GLU A 290 -13.52 -2.89 -6.88
N VAL A 291 -13.04 -4.09 -6.56
CA VAL A 291 -13.17 -4.69 -5.22
C VAL A 291 -12.40 -3.88 -4.19
N MET A 292 -11.22 -3.37 -4.54
CA MET A 292 -10.45 -2.48 -3.68
C MET A 292 -11.25 -1.21 -3.35
N ASN A 293 -11.83 -0.56 -4.35
CA ASN A 293 -12.67 0.62 -4.14
C ASN A 293 -13.86 0.33 -3.22
N GLU A 294 -14.57 -0.79 -3.43
CA GLU A 294 -15.69 -1.21 -2.58
C GLU A 294 -15.24 -1.44 -1.12
N MET A 295 -14.10 -2.09 -0.91
CA MET A 295 -13.54 -2.31 0.42
C MET A 295 -13.14 -1.01 1.12
N LEU A 296 -12.55 -0.07 0.39
CA LEU A 296 -12.17 1.23 0.95
C LEU A 296 -13.40 2.07 1.29
N VAL A 297 -14.47 1.99 0.50
CA VAL A 297 -15.77 2.58 0.84
C VAL A 297 -16.33 1.94 2.11
N TYR A 298 -16.31 0.60 2.21
CA TYR A 298 -16.74 -0.12 3.41
C TYR A 298 -15.97 0.36 4.66
N MET A 299 -14.64 0.45 4.58
CA MET A 299 -13.80 0.97 5.67
C MET A 299 -14.23 2.37 6.10
N THR A 300 -14.48 3.24 5.12
CA THR A 300 -14.87 4.63 5.37
C THR A 300 -16.24 4.73 6.04
N ASP A 301 -17.27 4.11 5.47
CA ASP A 301 -18.65 4.28 5.91
C ASP A 301 -18.94 3.56 7.23
N ASN A 302 -18.18 2.50 7.53
CA ASN A 302 -18.32 1.74 8.78
C ASN A 302 -17.26 2.10 9.82
N GLN A 303 -16.35 3.02 9.51
CA GLN A 303 -15.17 3.34 10.35
C GLN A 303 -14.38 2.08 10.73
N ALA A 304 -14.31 1.12 9.80
CA ALA A 304 -13.73 -0.19 10.02
C ALA A 304 -12.20 -0.09 9.99
N THR A 305 -11.54 -0.79 10.91
CA THR A 305 -10.08 -0.94 10.87
C THR A 305 -9.67 -1.82 9.68
N GLY A 306 -8.39 -1.84 9.31
CA GLY A 306 -7.88 -2.77 8.31
C GLY A 306 -8.11 -4.23 8.68
N GLU A 307 -8.11 -4.57 9.98
CA GLU A 307 -8.42 -5.92 10.46
C GLU A 307 -9.90 -6.26 10.24
N ASP A 308 -10.83 -5.39 10.67
CA ASP A 308 -12.26 -5.58 10.45
C ASP A 308 -12.59 -5.70 8.96
N ALA A 309 -11.94 -4.88 8.13
CA ALA A 309 -12.09 -4.91 6.68
C ALA A 309 -11.51 -6.17 6.06
N ALA A 310 -10.40 -6.72 6.60
CA ALA A 310 -9.85 -7.97 6.13
C ALA A 310 -10.78 -9.15 6.42
N TYR A 311 -11.40 -9.23 7.60
CA TYR A 311 -12.43 -10.23 7.88
C TYR A 311 -13.62 -10.09 6.94
N TYR A 312 -14.15 -8.87 6.78
CA TYR A 312 -15.25 -8.61 5.84
C TYR A 312 -14.88 -9.02 4.41
N PHE A 313 -13.67 -8.70 3.96
CA PHE A 313 -13.18 -9.09 2.64
C PHE A 313 -13.14 -10.61 2.48
N LEU A 314 -12.58 -11.33 3.46
CA LEU A 314 -12.44 -12.78 3.42
C LEU A 314 -13.79 -13.51 3.48
N GLU A 315 -14.79 -12.95 4.16
CA GLU A 315 -16.15 -13.49 4.22
C GLU A 315 -16.96 -13.23 2.95
N ASN A 316 -16.80 -12.04 2.34
CA ASN A 316 -17.71 -11.58 1.28
C ASN A 316 -17.14 -11.69 -0.14
N TYR A 317 -15.81 -11.81 -0.28
CA TYR A 317 -15.12 -11.89 -1.58
C TYR A 317 -14.36 -13.20 -1.75
N GLU A 318 -14.97 -14.32 -1.33
CA GLU A 318 -14.38 -15.66 -1.44
C GLU A 318 -13.93 -16.02 -2.85
N ASP A 319 -14.69 -15.62 -3.87
CA ASP A 319 -14.36 -15.91 -5.28
C ASP A 319 -13.05 -15.23 -5.73
N VAL A 320 -12.69 -14.12 -5.08
CA VAL A 320 -11.44 -13.40 -5.36
C VAL A 320 -10.28 -14.11 -4.68
N TRP A 321 -10.32 -14.27 -3.35
CA TRP A 321 -9.15 -14.69 -2.60
C TRP A 321 -8.86 -16.19 -2.67
N LYS A 322 -9.88 -17.03 -2.90
CA LYS A 322 -9.67 -18.47 -3.08
C LYS A 322 -8.88 -18.80 -4.33
N ALA A 323 -8.91 -17.95 -5.34
CA ALA A 323 -8.09 -18.13 -6.55
C ALA A 323 -6.59 -17.97 -6.28
N TRP A 324 -6.20 -17.39 -5.14
CA TRP A 324 -4.80 -17.13 -4.78
C TRP A 324 -4.12 -18.31 -4.07
N VAL A 325 -4.91 -19.25 -3.54
CA VAL A 325 -4.45 -20.32 -2.65
C VAL A 325 -4.99 -21.69 -3.09
N SER A 326 -4.42 -22.77 -2.54
CA SER A 326 -4.96 -24.12 -2.77
C SER A 326 -6.29 -24.32 -2.04
N GLU A 327 -7.07 -25.34 -2.44
CA GLU A 327 -8.34 -25.67 -1.78
C GLU A 327 -8.16 -25.99 -0.29
N ASP A 328 -7.08 -26.68 0.07
CA ASP A 328 -6.76 -27.01 1.47
C ASP A 328 -6.44 -25.76 2.29
N VAL A 329 -5.68 -24.81 1.74
CA VAL A 329 -5.39 -23.52 2.39
C VAL A 329 -6.67 -22.70 2.52
N ALA A 330 -7.50 -22.65 1.48
CA ALA A 330 -8.79 -21.97 1.54
C ALA A 330 -9.70 -22.55 2.63
N ALA A 331 -9.75 -23.87 2.79
CA ALA A 331 -10.53 -24.52 3.84
C ALA A 331 -10.03 -24.17 5.25
N LYS A 332 -8.70 -24.08 5.45
CA LYS A 332 -8.11 -23.65 6.73
C LYS A 332 -8.47 -22.21 7.06
N VAL A 333 -8.28 -21.28 6.10
CA VAL A 333 -8.64 -19.86 6.28
C VAL A 333 -10.12 -19.72 6.63
N LYS A 334 -11.02 -20.37 5.87
CA LYS A 334 -12.46 -20.35 6.16
C LYS A 334 -12.84 -20.91 7.53
N SER A 335 -12.07 -21.85 8.07
CA SER A 335 -12.34 -22.43 9.39
C SER A 335 -11.89 -21.51 10.53
N ALA A 336 -11.07 -20.50 10.22
CA ALA A 336 -10.52 -19.56 11.19
C ALA A 336 -11.24 -18.19 11.22
N LEU A 337 -12.10 -17.91 10.22
CA LEU A 337 -13.05 -16.79 10.22
C LEU A 337 -14.23 -17.09 11.17
#